data_AF-A0A4S4LE37-F1
#
_entry.id   AF-A0A4S4LE37-F1
#
_cell.length_a   1.000
_cell.length_b   1.000
_cell.length_c   1.000
_cell.angle_alpha   90.00
_cell.angle_beta   90.00
_cell.angle_gamma   90.00
#
_symmetry.space_group_name_H-M   'P 1'
#
loop_
_entity.id
_entity.type
_entity.pdbx_description
1 polymer ?
#
loop_
_entity_poly.entity_id
_entity_poly.type
_entity_poly.pdbx_seq_one_letter_code
_entity_poly.pdbx_strand_id
1 'polypeptide(L)'
;MGPHIGSYARALLKFHHILSSQKKRTIRHSARDLGLVGICKVGYPGVLAVEGSEEQVGCYVREIKVRYVRLRSGTSLFYQLNATSCYAVYPFMYLDVQSLRWASCTLANLMTGLSDSDLQMSKLADISSSGVVMVEKMSEVGFFMRRAGLEGWWRAVMGYAKGG
;
A
#
# COMPACT_ATOMS: atom_id res chain seq x y z
N MET A 1 1.56 -29.90 1.05
CA MET A 1 1.79 -28.45 0.80
C MET A 1 2.24 -27.85 2.12
N GLY A 2 3.53 -27.57 2.27
CA GLY A 2 4.05 -26.95 3.49
C GLY A 2 3.58 -25.49 3.58
N PRO A 3 3.43 -24.92 4.78
CA PRO A 3 3.15 -23.50 4.93
C PRO A 3 4.33 -22.74 4.33
N HIS A 4 4.07 -21.88 3.34
CA HIS A 4 5.08 -20.92 2.91
C HIS A 4 5.44 -20.12 4.16
N ILE A 5 6.71 -20.21 4.58
CA ILE A 5 7.31 -19.36 5.61
C ILE A 5 6.84 -17.94 5.31
N GLY A 6 6.14 -17.33 6.27
CA GLY A 6 5.38 -16.10 6.07
C GLY A 6 6.28 -14.96 5.63
N SER A 7 6.43 -14.79 4.31
CA SER A 7 7.09 -13.64 3.75
C SER A 7 6.15 -12.45 3.84
N TYR A 8 6.61 -11.38 4.46
CA TYR A 8 5.89 -10.12 4.53
C TYR A 8 6.44 -9.15 3.51
N ALA A 9 5.62 -8.17 3.18
CA ALA A 9 6.04 -7.07 2.33
C ALA A 9 5.59 -5.73 2.91
N ARG A 10 6.28 -4.70 2.46
CA ARG A 10 5.94 -3.31 2.73
C ARG A 10 5.97 -2.53 1.43
N ALA A 11 4.93 -1.73 1.19
CA ALA A 11 4.81 -0.92 -0.01
C ALA A 11 4.61 0.55 0.36
N LEU A 12 5.24 1.44 -0.41
CA LEU A 12 5.01 2.88 -0.36
C LEU A 12 4.57 3.39 -1.73
N LEU A 13 3.41 4.04 -1.78
CA LEU A 13 2.86 4.68 -2.95
C LEU A 13 2.79 6.19 -2.75
N LYS A 14 3.24 6.95 -3.74
CA LYS A 14 3.12 8.40 -3.82
C LYS A 14 2.00 8.75 -4.79
N PHE A 15 1.13 9.66 -4.38
CA PHE A 15 0.02 10.18 -5.18
C PHE A 15 0.25 11.67 -5.39
N HIS A 16 -0.20 12.17 -6.53
CA HIS A 16 -0.26 13.63 -6.72
C HIS A 16 -1.18 14.26 -5.67
N HIS A 17 -2.32 13.61 -5.39
CA HIS A 17 -3.19 13.89 -4.26
C HIS A 17 -4.20 12.77 -3.99
N ILE A 18 -4.68 12.71 -2.74
CA ILE A 18 -5.79 11.84 -2.32
C ILE A 18 -6.89 12.72 -1.70
N LEU A 19 -7.77 13.25 -2.56
CA LEU A 19 -8.89 14.11 -2.12
C LEU A 19 -10.25 13.40 -2.14
N SER A 20 -10.53 12.62 -3.19
CA SER A 20 -11.86 12.05 -3.39
C SER A 20 -12.25 11.09 -2.26
N SER A 21 -13.47 11.23 -1.78
CA SER A 21 -14.09 10.37 -0.77
C SER A 21 -14.10 8.91 -1.21
N GLN A 22 -14.34 8.65 -2.49
CA GLN A 22 -14.23 7.32 -3.08
C GLN A 22 -12.81 6.77 -2.96
N LYS A 23 -11.76 7.58 -3.24
CA LYS A 23 -10.37 7.11 -3.09
C LYS A 23 -10.09 6.70 -1.65
N LYS A 24 -10.48 7.56 -0.71
CA LYS A 24 -10.29 7.33 0.74
C LYS A 24 -11.03 6.06 1.19
N ARG A 25 -12.26 5.84 0.71
CA ARG A 25 -13.06 4.66 1.03
C ARG A 25 -12.40 3.38 0.53
N THR A 26 -11.96 3.35 -0.73
CA THR A 26 -11.31 2.17 -1.34
C THR A 26 -10.03 1.81 -0.60
N ILE A 27 -9.15 2.78 -0.34
CA ILE A 27 -7.90 2.56 0.43
C ILE A 27 -8.20 1.93 1.78
N ARG A 28 -9.18 2.47 2.52
CA ARG A 28 -9.50 1.97 3.86
C ARG A 28 -10.15 0.58 3.83
N HIS A 29 -11.10 0.37 2.92
CA HIS A 29 -11.85 -0.87 2.84
C HIS A 29 -10.99 -2.02 2.35
N SER A 30 -10.27 -1.84 1.25
CA SER A 30 -9.39 -2.87 0.68
C SER A 30 -8.28 -3.25 1.67
N ALA A 31 -7.68 -2.29 2.37
CA ALA A 31 -6.67 -2.62 3.39
C ALA A 31 -7.25 -3.44 4.55
N ARG A 32 -8.48 -3.12 4.99
CA ARG A 32 -9.16 -3.88 6.04
C ARG A 32 -9.51 -5.30 5.57
N ASP A 33 -10.06 -5.43 4.38
CA ASP A 33 -10.49 -6.73 3.82
C ASP A 33 -9.30 -7.67 3.60
N LEU A 34 -8.14 -7.09 3.25
CA LEU A 34 -6.88 -7.81 3.05
C LEU A 34 -6.06 -7.99 4.35
N GLY A 35 -6.61 -7.57 5.51
CA GLY A 35 -5.90 -7.67 6.80
C GLY A 35 -4.57 -6.90 6.83
N LEU A 36 -4.42 -5.88 5.99
CA LEU A 36 -3.24 -5.04 5.93
C LEU A 36 -3.30 -3.94 6.98
N VAL A 37 -2.13 -3.48 7.39
CA VAL A 37 -1.96 -2.34 8.28
C VAL A 37 -1.21 -1.23 7.57
N GLY A 38 -1.45 0.02 7.94
CA GLY A 38 -0.73 1.11 7.31
C GLY A 38 -1.21 2.50 7.63
N ILE A 39 -0.67 3.46 6.88
CA ILE A 39 -0.96 4.88 7.02
C ILE A 39 -1.12 5.54 5.66
N CYS A 40 -2.10 6.44 5.55
CA CYS A 40 -2.42 7.19 4.35
C CYS A 40 -2.52 8.68 4.66
N LYS A 41 -1.58 9.45 4.16
CA LYS A 41 -1.63 10.90 4.15
C LYS A 41 -2.51 11.39 3.01
N VAL A 42 -3.62 12.04 3.34
CA VAL A 42 -4.56 12.63 2.38
C VAL A 42 -4.14 14.04 1.95
N GLY A 43 -4.76 14.58 0.89
CA GLY A 43 -4.38 15.91 0.37
C GLY A 43 -3.17 15.88 -0.56
N TYR A 44 -2.37 16.95 -0.57
CA TYR A 44 -1.20 17.17 -1.45
C TYR A 44 0.13 17.16 -0.67
N PRO A 45 1.16 16.41 -1.12
CA PRO A 45 1.04 15.19 -1.93
C PRO A 45 0.27 14.12 -1.13
N GLY A 46 -0.28 13.12 -1.82
CA GLY A 46 -0.86 11.97 -1.13
C GLY A 46 0.22 10.89 -0.92
N VAL A 47 0.21 10.22 0.22
CA VAL A 47 1.18 9.14 0.49
C VAL A 47 0.48 7.99 1.17
N LEU A 48 0.79 6.77 0.76
CA LEU A 48 0.21 5.55 1.31
C LEU A 48 1.34 4.56 1.59
N ALA A 49 1.46 4.12 2.83
CA ALA A 49 2.34 3.04 3.22
C ALA A 49 1.52 1.92 3.83
N VAL A 50 1.77 0.69 3.39
CA VAL A 50 1.07 -0.50 3.88
C VAL A 50 2.05 -1.65 4.08
N GLU A 51 1.67 -2.55 4.98
CA GLU A 51 2.43 -3.72 5.36
C GLU A 51 1.48 -4.87 5.69
N GLY A 52 1.96 -6.09 5.44
CA GLY A 52 1.25 -7.32 5.71
C GLY A 52 1.90 -8.47 4.96
N SER A 53 1.20 -9.59 4.80
CA SER A 53 1.74 -10.70 4.01
C SER A 53 2.03 -10.26 2.58
N GLU A 54 3.08 -10.80 2.00
CA GLU A 54 3.55 -10.41 0.67
C GLU A 54 2.46 -10.56 -0.40
N GLU A 55 1.68 -11.64 -0.33
CA GLU A 55 0.54 -11.88 -1.21
C GLU A 55 -0.52 -10.77 -1.10
N GLN A 56 -0.95 -10.45 0.12
CA GLN A 56 -1.98 -9.45 0.38
C GLN A 56 -1.52 -8.06 -0.04
N VAL A 57 -0.25 -7.70 0.23
CA VAL A 57 0.34 -6.42 -0.21
C VAL A 57 0.41 -6.34 -1.73
N GLY A 58 0.81 -7.42 -2.40
CA GLY A 58 0.82 -7.50 -3.86
C GLY A 58 -0.58 -7.31 -4.46
N CYS A 59 -1.59 -7.97 -3.90
CA CYS A 59 -3.00 -7.78 -4.27
C CYS A 59 -3.46 -6.34 -4.07
N TYR A 60 -3.17 -5.75 -2.92
CA TYR A 60 -3.56 -4.38 -2.60
C TYR A 60 -2.91 -3.34 -3.52
N VAL A 61 -1.60 -3.46 -3.76
CA VAL A 61 -0.88 -2.57 -4.69
C VAL A 61 -1.49 -2.67 -6.10
N ARG A 62 -1.83 -3.88 -6.57
CA ARG A 62 -2.54 -4.05 -7.84
C ARG A 62 -3.92 -3.40 -7.84
N GLU A 63 -4.74 -3.62 -6.80
CA GLU A 63 -6.07 -3.03 -6.69
C GLU A 63 -6.02 -1.49 -6.74
N ILE A 64 -5.15 -0.90 -5.91
CA ILE A 64 -4.95 0.55 -5.83
C ILE A 64 -4.32 1.13 -7.10
N LYS A 65 -3.67 0.32 -7.94
CA LYS A 65 -3.18 0.79 -9.25
C LYS A 65 -4.24 0.63 -10.36
N VAL A 66 -4.97 -0.49 -10.39
CA VAL A 66 -5.98 -0.79 -11.43
C VAL A 66 -7.26 0.04 -11.26
N ARG A 67 -7.81 0.15 -10.04
CA ARG A 67 -9.09 0.85 -9.80
C ARG A 67 -9.05 2.33 -10.16
N TYR A 68 -7.89 2.98 -10.10
CA TYR A 68 -7.77 4.43 -10.37
C TYR A 68 -7.35 4.78 -11.79
N VAL A 69 -6.91 3.82 -12.60
CA VAL A 69 -6.80 4.00 -14.06
C VAL A 69 -8.19 4.10 -14.67
N ARG A 70 -9.15 3.31 -14.18
CA ARG A 70 -10.50 3.18 -14.77
C ARG A 70 -11.44 4.36 -14.50
N LEU A 71 -11.18 5.18 -13.48
CA LEU A 71 -12.00 6.36 -13.16
C LEU A 71 -11.78 7.56 -14.10
N ARG A 72 -10.76 7.53 -14.98
CA ARG A 72 -10.52 8.61 -15.97
C ARG A 72 -11.20 8.39 -17.32
N SER A 73 -11.54 7.16 -17.67
CA SER A 73 -11.99 6.80 -19.02
C SER A 73 -13.50 6.74 -19.21
N GLY A 74 -14.31 7.22 -18.25
CA GLY A 74 -15.76 7.39 -18.41
C GLY A 74 -16.57 6.12 -18.71
N THR A 75 -15.97 4.94 -18.69
CA THR A 75 -16.62 3.68 -19.05
C THR A 75 -17.08 2.96 -17.79
N SER A 76 -18.34 3.24 -17.44
CA SER A 76 -19.14 2.51 -16.47
C SER A 76 -19.29 1.05 -16.89
N LEU A 77 -18.39 0.19 -16.43
CA LEU A 77 -18.68 -1.23 -16.26
C LEU A 77 -18.34 -1.57 -14.81
N PHE A 78 -19.40 -1.63 -14.01
CA PHE A 78 -19.45 -2.22 -12.68
C PHE A 78 -19.00 -3.67 -12.79
N TYR A 79 -17.71 -3.92 -12.59
CA TYR A 79 -17.31 -5.25 -12.14
C TYR A 79 -17.60 -5.32 -10.65
N GLN A 80 -18.70 -5.99 -10.32
CA GLN A 80 -18.86 -6.68 -9.04
C GLN A 80 -17.63 -7.58 -8.85
N LEU A 81 -16.58 -7.02 -8.27
CA LEU A 81 -15.57 -7.84 -7.61
C LEU A 81 -16.22 -8.32 -6.32
N ASN A 82 -16.94 -9.45 -6.43
CA ASN A 82 -17.30 -10.23 -5.26
C ASN A 82 -16.01 -10.47 -4.48
N ALA A 83 -15.96 -9.95 -3.25
CA ALA A 83 -14.83 -9.97 -2.33
C ALA A 83 -14.40 -11.39 -1.90
N THR A 84 -14.86 -12.43 -2.59
CA THR A 84 -14.64 -13.84 -2.28
C THR A 84 -13.63 -14.53 -3.19
N SER A 85 -13.05 -13.83 -4.19
CA SER A 85 -12.11 -14.49 -5.11
C SER A 85 -10.98 -13.60 -5.62
N CYS A 86 -10.14 -13.12 -4.71
CA CYS A 86 -8.75 -12.83 -5.06
C CYS A 86 -7.94 -14.11 -5.33
N TYR A 87 -8.49 -15.29 -4.99
CA TYR A 87 -7.83 -16.59 -5.12
C TYR A 87 -8.02 -17.30 -6.47
N ALA A 88 -9.03 -16.97 -7.31
CA ALA A 88 -9.32 -17.75 -8.52
C ALA A 88 -8.73 -17.22 -9.85
N VAL A 89 -7.74 -16.34 -9.83
CA VAL A 89 -7.11 -15.84 -11.07
C VAL A 89 -5.59 -15.89 -10.99
N TYR A 90 -5.05 -17.10 -10.81
CA TYR A 90 -3.63 -17.39 -11.02
C TYR A 90 -3.50 -18.31 -12.26
N PRO A 91 -3.37 -17.73 -13.47
CA PRO A 91 -2.20 -18.08 -14.29
C PRO A 91 -1.57 -16.91 -15.07
N PHE A 92 -2.01 -15.65 -14.90
CA PHE A 92 -1.40 -14.49 -15.57
C PHE A 92 -0.43 -13.74 -14.64
N MET A 93 0.44 -14.50 -13.96
CA MET A 93 1.55 -13.94 -13.18
C MET A 93 2.67 -13.52 -14.14
N TYR A 94 3.29 -12.36 -13.90
CA TYR A 94 4.30 -11.68 -14.73
C TYR A 94 3.79 -10.74 -15.83
N LEU A 95 2.82 -9.87 -15.50
CA LEU A 95 2.88 -8.52 -16.05
C LEU A 95 3.78 -7.68 -15.14
N ASP A 96 4.96 -7.34 -15.66
CA ASP A 96 5.96 -6.51 -15.00
C ASP A 96 5.34 -5.25 -14.40
N VAL A 97 5.19 -5.27 -13.07
CA VAL A 97 4.54 -4.23 -12.26
C VAL A 97 5.27 -2.88 -12.41
N GLN A 98 6.53 -2.91 -12.89
CA GLN A 98 7.39 -1.75 -13.14
C GLN A 98 7.11 -1.07 -14.49
N SER A 99 6.63 -1.81 -15.50
CA SER A 99 6.48 -1.34 -16.89
C SER A 99 5.27 -0.43 -17.13
N LEU A 100 4.28 -0.50 -16.25
CA LEU A 100 3.06 0.27 -16.41
C LEU A 100 3.35 1.73 -16.00
N ARG A 101 3.02 2.70 -16.85
CA ARG A 101 3.07 4.15 -16.54
C ARG A 101 1.66 4.59 -16.13
N TRP A 102 1.44 4.97 -14.86
CA TRP A 102 0.11 5.05 -14.24
C TRP A 102 -0.29 6.47 -13.86
N ALA A 103 -1.52 6.88 -14.16
CA ALA A 103 -1.92 8.29 -14.21
C ALA A 103 -2.26 8.98 -12.85
N SER A 104 -2.16 8.29 -11.70
CA SER A 104 -2.55 8.91 -10.40
C SER A 104 -1.71 8.54 -9.17
N CYS A 105 -0.87 7.50 -9.24
CA CYS A 105 0.10 7.17 -8.19
C CYS A 105 1.31 6.42 -8.74
N THR A 106 2.42 6.53 -8.02
CA THR A 106 3.70 5.85 -8.30
C THR A 106 4.02 4.95 -7.12
N LEU A 107 4.33 3.67 -7.40
CA LEU A 107 4.93 2.78 -6.41
C LEU A 107 6.38 3.23 -6.20
N ALA A 108 6.65 3.87 -5.07
CA ALA A 108 7.96 4.44 -4.76
C ALA A 108 8.92 3.38 -4.21
N ASN A 109 8.39 2.39 -3.49
CA ASN A 109 9.18 1.27 -2.98
C ASN A 109 8.28 0.07 -2.66
N LEU A 110 8.81 -1.13 -2.89
CA LEU A 110 8.22 -2.40 -2.48
C LEU A 110 9.36 -3.25 -1.91
N MET A 111 9.31 -3.54 -0.61
CA MET A 111 10.20 -4.50 0.06
C MET A 111 9.44 -5.81 0.23
N THR A 112 10.00 -6.90 -0.25
CA THR A 112 9.45 -8.27 -0.16
C THR A 112 10.38 -9.17 0.64
N GLY A 113 9.93 -10.37 1.00
CA GLY A 113 10.75 -11.32 1.74
C GLY A 113 11.13 -10.88 3.16
N LEU A 114 10.33 -10.00 3.78
CA LEU A 114 10.54 -9.61 5.17
C LEU A 114 10.23 -10.78 6.10
N SER A 115 11.12 -11.04 7.06
CA SER A 115 10.97 -12.07 8.07
C SER A 115 10.07 -11.62 9.23
N ASP A 116 9.62 -12.57 10.07
CA ASP A 116 8.89 -12.24 11.30
C ASP A 116 9.69 -11.32 12.24
N SER A 117 11.03 -11.47 12.29
CA SER A 117 11.91 -10.57 13.05
C SER A 117 11.90 -9.14 12.53
N ASP A 118 11.83 -8.95 11.20
CA ASP A 118 11.77 -7.61 10.59
C ASP A 118 10.47 -6.88 10.96
N LEU A 119 9.39 -7.64 11.13
CA LEU A 119 8.11 -7.12 11.61
C LEU A 119 8.11 -6.81 13.11
N GLN A 120 8.78 -7.61 13.94
CA GLN A 120 8.83 -7.34 15.39
C GLN A 120 9.66 -6.09 15.71
N MET A 121 10.66 -5.77 14.89
CA MET A 121 11.48 -4.57 15.07
C MET A 121 10.86 -3.32 14.45
N SER A 122 9.97 -3.48 13.47
CA SER A 122 9.38 -2.34 12.76
C SER A 122 8.03 -2.67 12.14
N LYS A 123 6.93 -2.33 12.83
CA LYS A 123 5.58 -2.69 12.38
C LYS A 123 4.69 -1.50 12.17
N LEU A 124 4.11 -1.38 10.97
CA LEU A 124 2.98 -0.45 10.78
C LEU A 124 1.75 -0.89 11.61
N ALA A 125 1.73 -2.12 12.13
CA ALA A 125 0.69 -2.57 13.05
C ALA A 125 0.68 -1.80 14.38
N ASP A 126 1.79 -1.18 14.78
CA ASP A 126 1.84 -0.33 15.98
C ASP A 126 1.07 0.99 15.78
N ILE A 127 0.81 1.34 14.51
CA ILE A 127 0.00 2.49 14.11
C ILE A 127 -1.49 2.12 14.07
N SER A 128 -1.80 0.88 13.64
CA SER A 128 -3.17 0.39 13.50
C SER A 128 -3.24 -1.11 13.67
N SER A 129 -4.18 -1.60 14.48
CA SER A 129 -4.42 -3.04 14.62
C SER A 129 -5.03 -3.68 13.36
N SER A 130 -5.68 -2.89 12.50
CA SER A 130 -6.20 -3.33 11.20
C SER A 130 -6.51 -2.14 10.28
N GLY A 131 -6.27 -2.30 8.99
CA GLY A 131 -6.53 -1.27 7.99
C GLY A 131 -5.55 -0.08 8.05
N VAL A 132 -5.92 0.97 7.32
CA VAL A 132 -5.08 2.15 7.11
C VAL A 132 -5.59 3.37 7.87
N VAL A 133 -4.72 3.95 8.70
CA VAL A 133 -4.99 5.21 9.39
C VAL A 133 -4.83 6.39 8.43
N MET A 134 -5.83 7.26 8.40
CA MET A 134 -5.82 8.44 7.53
C MET A 134 -5.30 9.63 8.32
N VAL A 135 -4.30 10.32 7.78
CA VAL A 135 -3.70 11.52 8.39
C VAL A 135 -3.70 12.67 7.39
N GLU A 136 -3.66 13.90 7.89
CA GLU A 136 -3.70 15.09 7.02
C GLU A 136 -2.31 15.70 6.85
N LYS A 137 -1.50 15.66 7.90
CA LYS A 137 -0.19 16.33 7.92
C LYS A 137 0.93 15.33 7.67
N MET A 138 1.94 15.77 6.91
CA MET A 138 3.12 14.94 6.66
C MET A 138 3.95 14.70 7.94
N SER A 139 3.89 15.64 8.89
CA SER A 139 4.53 15.48 10.20
C SER A 139 3.96 14.30 10.98
N GLU A 140 2.67 14.01 10.84
CA GLU A 140 2.03 12.83 11.47
C GLU A 140 2.59 11.55 10.87
N VAL A 141 2.77 11.49 9.54
CA VAL A 141 3.42 10.34 8.89
C VAL A 141 4.82 10.13 9.43
N GLY A 142 5.63 11.19 9.52
CA GLY A 142 6.97 11.11 10.08
C GLY A 142 6.99 10.64 11.53
N PHE A 143 6.05 11.13 12.35
CA PHE A 143 5.87 10.70 13.74
C PHE A 143 5.56 9.19 13.83
N PHE A 144 4.60 8.70 13.03
CA PHE A 144 4.22 7.29 13.02
C PHE A 144 5.34 6.39 12.48
N MET A 145 6.04 6.80 11.42
CA MET A 145 7.18 6.06 10.88
C MET A 145 8.33 5.98 11.88
N ARG A 146 8.61 7.06 12.61
CA ARG A 146 9.61 7.05 13.69
C ARG A 146 9.23 6.10 14.82
N ARG A 147 7.97 6.15 15.27
CA ARG A 147 7.45 5.26 16.31
C ARG A 147 7.52 3.79 15.88
N ALA A 148 7.28 3.50 14.61
CA ALA A 148 7.37 2.16 14.03
C ALA A 148 8.81 1.73 13.68
N GLY A 149 9.85 2.50 13.99
CA GLY A 149 11.24 2.16 13.61
C GLY A 149 11.54 2.27 12.11
N LEU A 150 10.64 2.85 11.33
CA LEU A 150 10.69 2.95 9.87
C LEU A 150 11.13 4.31 9.33
N GLU A 151 11.58 5.22 10.20
CA GLU A 151 11.98 6.56 9.77
C GLU A 151 13.09 6.54 8.70
N GLY A 152 14.10 5.69 8.84
CA GLY A 152 15.17 5.57 7.85
C GLY A 152 14.67 5.17 6.47
N TRP A 153 13.87 4.10 6.40
CA TRP A 153 13.22 3.64 5.17
C TRP A 153 12.31 4.71 4.57
N TRP A 154 11.42 5.29 5.38
CA TRP A 154 10.52 6.35 4.97
C TRP A 154 11.26 7.54 4.37
N ARG A 155 12.30 8.03 5.04
CA ARG A 155 13.09 9.17 4.60
C ARG A 155 13.86 8.86 3.32
N ALA A 156 14.46 7.68 3.21
CA ALA A 156 15.16 7.26 1.99
C ALA A 156 14.20 7.24 0.79
N VAL A 157 13.05 6.58 0.92
CA VAL A 157 12.05 6.48 -0.16
C VAL A 157 11.44 7.84 -0.52
N MET A 158 11.24 8.72 0.47
CA MET A 158 10.70 10.06 0.23
C MET A 158 11.74 11.06 -0.30
N GLY A 159 13.04 10.74 -0.26
CA GLY A 159 14.12 11.67 -0.65
C GLY A 159 14.46 12.68 0.45
N TYR A 160 14.15 12.38 1.70
CA TYR A 160 14.50 13.20 2.88
C TYR A 160 15.78 12.72 3.59
N ALA A 161 16.38 11.62 3.14
CA ALA A 161 17.72 11.25 3.55
C ALA A 161 18.67 12.37 3.04
N LYS A 162 19.27 13.13 3.97
CA LYS A 162 20.39 13.99 3.58
C LYS A 162 21.51 13.08 3.12
N GLY A 163 22.15 13.40 1.99
CA GLY A 163 23.43 12.81 1.65
C GLY A 163 24.36 12.99 2.85
N GLY A 164 24.96 11.88 3.30
CA GLY A 164 26.04 11.90 4.28
C GLY A 164 27.26 12.58 3.70
#